data_AF-G7GB12-F1
#
_entry.id   AF-G7GB12-F1
#
_cell.length_a   1.000
_cell.length_b   1.000
_cell.length_c   1.000
_cell.angle_alpha   90.00
_cell.angle_beta   90.00
_cell.angle_gamma   90.00
#
_symmetry.space_group_name_H-M   'P 1'
#
loop_
_entity.id
_entity.type
_entity.pdbx_description
1 polymer ?
#
loop_
_entity_poly.entity_id
_entity_poly.type
_entity_poly.pdbx_seq_one_letter_code
_entity_poly.pdbx_strand_id
1 'polypeptide(L)' 'MSKRYKALKPVGPWSKGDTIGDLPQVQIEKLLSDGLIIEVKTEPKLTKEVKANG' A
#
# COMPACT_ATOMS: atom_id res chain seq x y z
N MET A 1 1.66 4.66 17.86
CA MET A 1 1.27 5.19 16.54
C MET A 1 1.03 4.01 15.62
N SER A 2 -0.21 3.78 15.17
CA SER A 2 -0.53 2.68 14.26
C SER A 2 -0.13 3.09 12.84
N LYS A 3 1.03 2.60 12.38
CA LYS A 3 1.47 2.79 10.99
C LYS A 3 0.52 2.02 10.08
N ARG A 4 0.05 2.66 9.00
CA ARG A 4 -0.77 2.02 7.98
C ARG A 4 0.03 1.93 6.70
N TYR A 5 -0.19 0.87 5.94
CA TYR A 5 0.50 0.65 4.69
C TYR A 5 -0.49 0.38 3.57
N LYS A 6 -0.12 0.74 2.34
CA LYS A 6 -0.96 0.56 1.16
C LYS A 6 -0.17 -0.17 0.08
N ALA A 7 -0.81 -1.15 -0.56
CA ALA A 7 -0.23 -1.88 -1.67
C ALA A 7 -0.07 -0.99 -2.90
N LEU A 8 1.13 -0.91 -3.46
CA LEU A 8 1.38 -0.28 -4.76
C LEU A 8 1.20 -1.25 -5.94
N LYS A 9 1.28 -2.54 -5.66
CA LYS A 9 1.11 -3.66 -6.60
C LYS A 9 0.31 -4.77 -5.90
N PRO A 10 -0.25 -5.74 -6.63
CA PRO A 10 -0.82 -6.93 -6.02
C PRO A 10 0.23 -7.67 -5.20
N VAL A 11 -0.06 -7.96 -3.93
CA VAL A 11 0.83 -8.66 -2.99
C VAL A 11 -0.01 -9.63 -2.17
N GLY A 12 0.19 -10.93 -2.35
CA GLY A 12 -0.61 -11.95 -1.66
C GLY A 12 -2.12 -11.74 -1.88
N PRO A 13 -2.94 -11.61 -0.83
CA PRO A 13 -4.38 -11.36 -0.95
C PRO A 13 -4.74 -9.90 -1.26
N TRP A 14 -3.79 -8.97 -1.24
CA TRP A 14 -4.06 -7.53 -1.40
C TRP A 14 -3.87 -7.08 -2.85
N SER A 15 -4.84 -6.31 -3.36
CA SER A 15 -4.77 -5.65 -4.65
C SER A 15 -4.02 -4.32 -4.57
N LYS A 16 -3.60 -3.79 -5.72
CA LYS A 16 -3.04 -2.44 -5.79
C LYS A 16 -4.06 -1.43 -5.24
N GLY A 17 -3.64 -0.67 -4.24
CA GLY A 17 -4.47 0.32 -3.55
C GLY A 17 -5.14 -0.21 -2.28
N ASP A 18 -5.03 -1.50 -1.97
CA ASP A 18 -5.57 -2.04 -0.73
C ASP A 18 -4.72 -1.63 0.46
N THR A 19 -5.39 -1.50 1.61
CA THR A 19 -4.72 -1.26 2.89
C THR A 19 -4.20 -2.59 3.42
N ILE A 20 -2.89 -2.64 3.67
CA ILE A 20 -2.24 -3.78 4.30
C ILE A 20 -2.55 -3.73 5.79
N GLY A 21 -3.12 -4.82 6.30
CA GLY A 21 -3.45 -5.01 7.71
C GLY A 21 -2.26 -5.47 8.54
N ASP A 22 -2.56 -6.18 9.63
CA ASP A 22 -1.56 -6.71 10.57
C ASP A 22 -0.65 -7.74 9.88
N LEU A 23 0.54 -7.29 9.49
CA LEU A 23 1.63 -8.13 9.01
C LEU A 23 2.82 -8.00 9.97
N PRO A 24 3.62 -9.07 10.13
CA PRO A 24 4.87 -8.98 10.88
C PRO A 24 5.77 -7.87 10.32
N GLN A 25 6.40 -7.10 11.20
CA GLN A 25 7.24 -5.96 10.80
C GLN A 25 8.31 -6.36 9.78
N VAL A 26 8.94 -7.52 9.95
CA VAL A 26 9.92 -8.06 8.99
C VAL A 26 9.36 -8.24 7.58
N GLN A 27 8.09 -8.61 7.44
CA GLN A 27 7.44 -8.70 6.14
C GLN A 27 7.15 -7.32 5.57
N ILE A 28 6.67 -6.40 6.41
CA ILE A 28 6.42 -5.02 5.98
C ILE A 28 7.70 -4.35 5.47
N GLU A 29 8.82 -4.50 6.20
CA GLU A 29 10.11 -3.95 5.80
C GLU A 29 10.60 -4.52 4.47
N LYS A 30 10.42 -5.83 4.27
CA LYS A 30 10.73 -6.47 2.99
C LYS A 30 9.87 -5.91 1.85
N LEU A 31 8.56 -5.83 2.05
CA LEU A 31 7.63 -5.30 1.05
C LEU A 31 7.88 -3.82 0.72
N LEU A 32 8.31 -3.01 1.70
CA LEU A 32 8.75 -1.63 1.50
C LEU A 32 10.03 -1.58 0.66
N SER A 33 11.03 -2.40 1.00
CA SER A 33 12.30 -2.49 0.27
C SER A 33 12.12 -2.95 -1.17
N ASP A 34 11.20 -3.89 -1.40
CA ASP A 34 10.83 -4.37 -2.74
C ASP A 34 9.96 -3.36 -3.52
N GLY A 35 9.57 -2.24 -2.89
CA GLY A 35 8.72 -1.21 -3.50
C GLY A 35 7.30 -1.69 -3.81
N LEU A 36 6.83 -2.70 -3.07
CA LEU A 36 5.51 -3.31 -3.26
C LEU A 36 4.42 -2.61 -2.44
N ILE A 37 4.78 -2.00 -1.31
CA ILE A 37 3.88 -1.24 -0.44
C ILE A 37 4.50 0.13 -0.10
N ILE A 38 3.68 1.04 0.41
CA ILE A 38 4.12 2.33 0.97
C ILE A 38 3.54 2.56 2.35
N GLU A 39 4.29 3.25 3.21
CA GLU A 39 3.76 3.79 4.45
C GLU A 39 2.80 4.95 4.14
N VAL A 40 1.54 4.79 4.52
CA VAL A 40 0.54 5.85 4.45
C VAL A 40 0.74 6.73 5.67
N LYS A 41 1.62 7.72 5.53
CA LYS A 41 1.55 8.91 6.38
C LYS A 41 0.20 9.55 6.10
N THR A 42 -0.53 9.92 7.14
CA THR A 42 -1.85 10.56 7.02
C THR A 42 -1.66 11.98 6.47
N GLU A 43 -1.29 12.07 5.20
CA GLU A 43 -1.33 13.29 4.42
C GLU A 43 -2.40 13.06 3.34
N PRO A 44 -3.41 13.95 3.25
CA PRO A 44 -4.53 13.77 2.34
C PRO A 44 -4.06 14.01 0.90
N LYS A 45 -3.50 12.98 0.26
CA LYS A 45 -3.20 13.03 -1.17
C LYS A 45 -4.19 12.17 -1.94
N LEU A 46 -5.27 12.86 -2.27
CA LEU A 46 -6.18 12.60 -3.37
C LEU A 46 -5.39 12.24 -4.64
N THR A 47 -5.22 10.96 -4.95
CA THR A 47 -4.79 10.54 -6.29
C THR A 47 -5.89 9.75 -6.94
N LYS A 48 -6.76 10.52 -7.58
CA LYS A 48 -7.53 10.24 -8.79
C LYS A 48 -7.36 8.80 -9.32
N GLU A 49 -8.38 7.99 -9.09
CA GLU A 49 -8.85 7.07 -10.12
C GLU A 49 -9.15 7.88 -11.38
N VAL A 50 -8.42 7.67 -12.47
CA VAL A 50 -8.99 7.62 -13.84
C VAL A 50 -8.02 6.82 -14.72
N LYS A 51 -8.41 5.60 -15.07
CA LYS A 51 -8.12 5.02 -16.40
C LYS A 51 -9.36 4.24 -16.85
N ALA A 52 -10.40 4.98 -17.22
CA ALA A 52 -11.33 4.54 -18.25
C ALA A 52 -10.89 5.29 -19.52
N ASN A 53 -10.24 4.60 -20.46
CA ASN A 53 -10.19 5.07 -21.83
C ASN A 53 -11.53 4.69 -22.46
N GLY A 54 -12.26 5.70 -22.95
CA GLY A 54 -13.46 5.53 -23.76
C GLY A 54 -13.16 5.18 -25.21
#